data_AF-A0AAU9DHR3-F1
#
_entry.id   AF-A0AAU9DHR3-F1
#
_cell.length_a   1.000
_cell.length_b   1.000
_cell.length_c   1.000
_cell.angle_alpha   90.00
_cell.angle_beta   90.00
_cell.angle_gamma   90.00
#
_symmetry.space_group_name_H-M   'P 1'
#
loop_
_entity.id
_entity.type
_entity.pdbx_description
1 polymer ?
#
loop_
_entity_poly.entity_id
_entity_poly.type
_entity_poly.pdbx_seq_one_letter_code
_entity_poly.pdbx_strand_id
1 'polypeptide(L)'
;MLLGNSINNLKEILNIVISLIDQVSIIHGFGFENIDISANNIVWDGKKTYLIDLDSLHPKGQISYNKTIGFWINNMKKNSNYIRDYQRIFFVFSFLFANQNMFFL
;
A
#
# COMPACT_ATOMS: atom_id res chain seq x y z
N MET A 1 12.35 -24.20 -15.14
CA MET A 1 11.13 -23.43 -15.51
C MET A 1 10.46 -22.72 -14.32
N LEU A 2 10.77 -23.06 -13.06
CA LEU A 2 10.17 -22.42 -11.86
C LEU A 2 10.78 -21.04 -11.52
N LEU A 3 12.07 -20.81 -11.79
CA LEU A 3 12.74 -19.52 -11.52
C LEU A 3 12.29 -18.37 -12.44
N GLY A 4 11.81 -18.68 -13.64
CA GLY A 4 11.32 -17.66 -14.58
C GLY A 4 10.04 -16.99 -14.07
N ASN A 5 9.16 -17.77 -13.45
CA ASN A 5 7.91 -17.28 -12.89
C ASN A 5 8.14 -16.45 -11.61
N SER A 6 9.09 -16.82 -10.74
CA SER A 6 9.37 -16.04 -9.54
C SER A 6 9.97 -14.66 -9.84
N ILE A 7 10.87 -14.57 -10.83
CA ILE A 7 11.43 -13.28 -11.27
C ILE A 7 10.37 -12.38 -11.89
N ASN A 8 9.47 -12.94 -12.71
CA ASN A 8 8.38 -12.18 -13.32
C ASN A 8 7.38 -11.68 -12.26
N ASN A 9 7.02 -12.54 -11.30
CA ASN A 9 6.15 -12.16 -10.18
C ASN A 9 6.76 -11.04 -9.34
N LEU A 10 8.07 -11.12 -9.04
CA LEU A 10 8.76 -10.06 -8.31
C LEU A 10 8.74 -8.73 -9.09
N LYS A 11 9.00 -8.75 -10.39
CA LYS A 11 8.93 -7.55 -11.24
C LYS A 11 7.53 -6.95 -11.20
N GLU A 12 6.50 -7.78 -11.27
CA GLU A 12 5.12 -7.33 -11.24
C GLU A 12 4.73 -6.72 -9.89
N ILE A 13 5.13 -7.34 -8.78
CA ILE A 13 4.95 -6.78 -7.43
C ILE A 13 5.65 -5.43 -7.32
N LEU A 14 6.88 -5.30 -7.82
CA LEU A 14 7.61 -4.03 -7.83
C LEU A 14 6.88 -2.97 -8.65
N ASN A 15 6.35 -3.33 -9.83
CA ASN A 15 5.56 -2.41 -10.66
C ASN A 15 4.29 -1.93 -9.95
N ILE A 16 3.57 -2.83 -9.28
CA ILE A 16 2.39 -2.49 -8.47
C ILE A 16 2.76 -1.48 -7.39
N VAL A 17 3.85 -1.72 -6.66
CA VAL A 17 4.31 -0.88 -5.55
C VAL A 17 4.78 0.49 -6.03
N ILE A 18 5.57 0.55 -7.11
CA ILE A 18 6.01 1.83 -7.70
C ILE A 18 4.79 2.64 -8.15
N SER A 19 3.86 2.01 -8.89
CA SER A 19 2.65 2.71 -9.32
C SER A 19 1.80 3.17 -8.14
N LEU A 20 1.74 2.41 -7.04
CA LEU A 20 1.02 2.79 -5.84
C LEU A 20 1.68 3.98 -5.12
N ILE A 21 3.01 4.01 -5.05
CA ILE A 21 3.78 5.14 -4.51
C ILE A 21 3.49 6.42 -5.31
N ASP A 22 3.45 6.34 -6.64
CA ASP A 22 3.13 7.48 -7.49
C ASP A 22 1.71 8.01 -7.22
N GLN A 23 0.71 7.13 -7.13
CA GLN A 23 -0.66 7.53 -6.81
C GLN A 23 -0.77 8.20 -5.43
N VAL A 24 -0.13 7.62 -4.41
CA VAL A 24 -0.13 8.18 -3.05
C VAL A 24 0.57 9.53 -3.02
N SER A 25 1.67 9.69 -3.75
CA SER A 25 2.40 10.95 -3.85
C SER A 25 1.56 12.04 -4.53
N ILE A 26 0.75 11.69 -5.53
CA ILE A 26 -0.22 12.61 -6.15
C ILE A 26 -1.26 13.08 -5.13
N ILE A 27 -1.88 12.16 -4.38
CA ILE A 27 -2.89 12.49 -3.35
C ILE A 27 -2.29 13.40 -2.28
N HIS A 28 -1.09 13.09 -1.80
CA HIS A 28 -0.35 13.91 -0.85
C HIS A 28 0.00 15.29 -1.43
N GLY A 29 0.31 15.36 -2.74
CA GLY A 29 0.52 16.60 -3.48
C GLY A 29 -0.73 17.50 -3.53
N PHE A 30 -1.92 16.90 -3.52
CA PHE A 30 -3.20 17.62 -3.37
C PHE A 30 -3.55 17.96 -1.91
N GLY A 31 -2.70 17.62 -0.94
CA GLY A 31 -2.88 17.98 0.46
C GLY A 31 -3.79 17.04 1.26
N PHE A 32 -4.03 15.82 0.76
CA PHE A 32 -4.77 14.79 1.48
C PHE A 32 -3.86 13.67 1.99
N GLU A 33 -4.25 13.00 3.07
CA GLU A 33 -3.52 11.89 3.70
C GLU A 33 -4.49 10.92 4.38
N ASN A 34 -3.97 9.89 5.05
CA ASN A 34 -4.74 8.81 5.70
C ASN A 34 -5.48 7.91 4.71
N ILE A 35 -4.81 7.57 3.62
CA ILE A 35 -5.34 6.70 2.57
C ILE A 35 -5.48 5.27 3.14
N ASP A 36 -6.62 4.62 2.90
CA ASP A 36 -6.85 3.24 3.31
C ASP A 36 -6.17 2.25 2.36
N ILE A 37 -4.84 2.23 2.43
CA ILE A 37 -4.00 1.38 1.60
C ILE A 37 -4.00 -0.03 2.19
N SER A 38 -4.71 -0.94 1.53
CA SER A 38 -4.76 -2.36 1.84
C SER A 38 -4.88 -3.18 0.56
N ALA A 39 -4.59 -4.47 0.63
CA ALA A 39 -4.74 -5.37 -0.54
C ALA A 39 -6.18 -5.41 -1.07
N ASN A 40 -7.18 -5.11 -0.23
CA ASN A 40 -8.59 -5.07 -0.62
C ASN A 40 -8.99 -3.75 -1.29
N ASN A 41 -8.22 -2.68 -1.09
CA ASN A 41 -8.53 -1.34 -1.60
C ASN A 41 -7.61 -0.89 -2.74
N ILE A 42 -6.85 -1.82 -3.31
CA ILE A 42 -6.03 -1.58 -4.49
C ILE A 42 -6.44 -2.50 -5.63
N VAL A 43 -6.39 -1.99 -6.86
CA VAL A 43 -6.62 -2.76 -8.08
C VAL A 43 -5.45 -2.54 -9.02
N TRP A 44 -4.99 -3.60 -9.68
CA TRP A 44 -3.92 -3.57 -10.68
C TRP A 44 -4.49 -3.95 -12.06
N ASP A 45 -4.32 -3.09 -13.06
CA ASP A 45 -4.78 -3.33 -14.44
C ASP A 45 -3.69 -3.89 -15.39
N GLY A 46 -2.51 -4.19 -14.85
CA GLY A 46 -1.31 -4.57 -15.63
C GLY A 46 -0.37 -3.40 -15.97
N LYS A 47 -0.77 -2.16 -15.70
CA LYS A 47 0.03 -0.94 -15.96
C LYS A 47 0.00 0.05 -14.81
N LYS A 48 -1.15 0.22 -14.15
CA LYS A 48 -1.39 1.16 -13.07
C LYS A 48 -2.12 0.51 -11.91
N THR A 49 -1.73 0.92 -10.71
CA THR A 49 -2.43 0.64 -9.47
C THR A 49 -3.45 1.75 -9.23
N TYR A 50 -4.69 1.38 -8.89
CA TYR A 50 -5.76 2.31 -8.53
C TYR A 50 -6.18 2.07 -7.08
N LEU A 51 -6.52 3.16 -6.38
CA LEU A 51 -7.16 3.13 -5.08
C LEU A 51 -8.67 3.19 -5.30
N ILE A 52 -9.41 2.22 -4.78
CA ILE A 52 -10.87 2.11 -5.03
C ILE A 52 -11.72 2.76 -3.94
N ASP A 53 -11.15 3.00 -2.76
CA ASP A 53 -11.81 3.66 -1.64
C ASP A 53 -10.96 4.85 -1.16
N LEU A 54 -11.56 6.03 -1.16
CA LEU A 54 -10.95 7.30 -0.74
C LEU A 54 -11.73 7.98 0.39
N ASP A 55 -12.71 7.30 1.00
CA ASP A 55 -13.54 7.87 2.07
C ASP A 55 -12.76 8.07 3.37
N SER A 56 -11.55 7.52 3.45
CA SER A 56 -10.64 7.69 4.58
C SER A 56 -9.77 8.94 4.53
N LEU A 57 -9.79 9.69 3.41
CA LEU A 57 -8.91 10.85 3.22
C LEU A 57 -9.19 11.95 4.25
N HIS A 58 -8.11 12.54 4.76
CA HIS A 58 -8.15 13.71 5.63
C HIS A 58 -7.23 14.80 5.06
N PRO A 59 -7.54 16.09 5.26
CA PRO A 59 -6.58 17.16 5.02
C PRO A 59 -5.27 16.95 5.79
N LYS A 60 -4.16 17.30 5.15
CA LYS A 60 -2.81 17.17 5.71
C LYS A 60 -2.68 17.85 7.07
N GLY A 61 -2.12 17.12 8.03
CA GLY A 61 -1.90 17.59 9.40
C GLY A 61 -3.09 17.37 10.33
N GLN A 62 -4.23 16.87 9.84
CA GLN A 62 -5.33 16.49 10.73
C GLN A 62 -5.00 15.20 11.48
N ILE A 63 -5.25 15.23 12.79
CA ILE A 63 -5.16 14.05 13.64
C ILE A 63 -6.37 13.16 13.35
N SER A 64 -6.14 11.98 12.78
CA SER A 64 -7.17 10.97 12.58
C SER A 64 -6.88 9.72 13.42
N TYR A 65 -7.95 9.09 13.89
CA TYR A 65 -7.90 7.83 14.63
C TYR A 65 -7.59 6.65 13.67
N ASN A 66 -6.80 5.69 14.16
CA ASN A 66 -6.40 4.53 13.36
C ASN A 66 -7.60 3.60 13.10
N LYS A 67 -7.86 3.31 11.81
CA LYS A 67 -8.91 2.38 11.36
C LYS A 67 -8.47 0.90 11.33
N THR A 68 -7.17 0.62 11.34
CA THR A 68 -6.64 -0.76 11.17
C THR A 68 -6.37 -1.44 12.52
N ILE A 69 -6.55 -2.76 12.62
CA ILE A 69 -6.31 -3.58 13.83
C ILE A 69 -5.05 -4.45 13.61
N GLY A 70 -4.04 -4.40 14.51
CA GLY A 70 -2.81 -5.20 14.37
C GLY A 70 -1.62 -4.81 15.26
N PHE A 71 -0.67 -5.74 15.44
CA PHE A 71 0.51 -5.65 16.34
C PHE A 71 1.47 -4.48 16.02
N TRP A 72 1.64 -4.15 14.73
CA TRP A 72 2.57 -3.11 14.25
C TRP A 72 2.09 -1.66 14.52
N ILE A 73 0.90 -1.50 15.07
CA ILE A 73 0.20 -0.22 15.19
C ILE A 73 0.69 0.62 16.37
N ASN A 74 1.19 0.00 17.44
CA ASN A 74 1.54 0.75 18.65
C ASN A 74 2.68 1.76 18.42
N ASN A 75 3.64 1.45 17.54
CA ASN A 75 4.68 2.41 17.16
C ASN A 75 4.20 3.40 16.09
N MET A 76 3.32 2.98 15.18
CA MET A 76 2.83 3.83 14.09
C MET A 76 1.80 4.87 14.55
N LYS A 77 1.13 4.69 15.69
CA LYS A 77 0.19 5.67 16.27
C LYS A 77 0.80 7.07 16.41
N LYS A 78 2.11 7.16 16.65
CA LYS A 78 2.83 8.42 16.85
C LYS A 78 3.25 9.10 15.54
N ASN A 79 3.15 8.38 14.42
CA ASN A 79 3.54 8.90 13.10
C ASN A 79 2.41 9.74 12.50
N SER A 80 2.78 10.71 11.67
CA SER A 80 1.81 11.43 10.85
C SER A 80 1.14 10.49 9.85
N ASN A 81 -0.08 10.84 9.43
CA ASN A 81 -0.82 10.13 8.40
C ASN A 81 -0.01 9.96 7.11
N TYR A 82 0.69 11.01 6.68
CA TYR A 82 1.69 10.93 5.60
C TYR A 82 2.64 9.74 5.75
N ILE A 83 3.32 9.62 6.89
CA ILE A 83 4.27 8.52 7.13
C ILE A 83 3.55 7.17 7.20
N ARG A 84 2.37 7.14 7.84
CA ARG A 84 1.56 5.92 7.94
C ARG A 84 1.14 5.39 6.57
N ASP A 85 0.80 6.25 5.62
CA ASP A 85 0.42 5.84 4.27
C ASP A 85 1.56 5.09 3.57
N TYR A 86 2.79 5.61 3.61
CA TYR A 86 3.95 4.88 3.06
C TYR A 86 4.27 3.58 3.81
N GLN A 87 4.03 3.53 5.12
CA GLN A 87 4.15 2.30 5.89
C GLN A 87 3.10 1.25 5.47
N ARG A 88 1.87 1.68 5.16
CA ARG A 88 0.84 0.79 4.61
C ARG A 88 1.23 0.24 3.23
N ILE A 89 1.87 1.04 2.37
CA ILE A 89 2.45 0.55 1.10
C ILE A 89 3.47 -0.55 1.36
N PHE A 90 4.37 -0.37 2.33
CA PHE A 90 5.33 -1.41 2.69
C PHE A 90 4.66 -2.71 3.16
N PHE A 91 3.53 -2.61 3.88
CA PHE A 91 2.76 -3.78 4.26
C PHE A 91 2.09 -4.47 3.09
N VAL A 92 1.53 -3.72 2.13
CA VAL A 92 1.03 -4.28 0.87
C VAL A 92 2.15 -5.00 0.13
N PHE A 93 3.32 -4.37 -0.01
CA PHE A 93 4.49 -5.01 -0.61
C PHE A 93 4.85 -6.32 0.09
N SER A 94 4.98 -6.30 1.42
CA SER A 94 5.32 -7.48 2.22
C SER A 94 4.28 -8.59 2.08
N PHE A 95 2.99 -8.23 2.03
CA PHE A 95 1.89 -9.16 1.83
C PHE A 95 1.96 -9.82 0.44
N LEU A 96 2.12 -9.03 -0.63
CA LEU A 96 2.24 -9.54 -2.00
C LEU A 96 3.50 -10.42 -2.14
N PHE A 97 4.61 -9.98 -1.56
CA PHE A 97 5.89 -10.70 -1.55
C PHE A 97 5.84 -11.98 -0.70
N ALA A 98 5.02 -12.05 0.35
CA ALA A 98 4.81 -13.28 1.10
C ALA A 98 3.86 -14.23 0.34
N ASN A 99 2.78 -13.70 -0.24
CA ASN A 99 1.77 -14.48 -0.96
C ASN A 99 2.28 -15.11 -2.25
N GLN A 100 3.26 -14.52 -2.93
CA GLN A 100 3.90 -15.18 -4.08
C GLN A 100 4.52 -16.54 -3.69
N ASN A 101 4.86 -16.76 -2.41
CA ASN A 101 5.36 -18.04 -1.91
C ASN A 101 4.23 -19.02 -1.53
N MET A 102 3.02 -18.53 -1.18
CA MET A 102 1.87 -19.40 -0.91
C MET A 102 1.24 -19.99 -2.18
N PHE A 103 1.46 -19.39 -3.36
CA PHE A 103 1.06 -19.98 -4.65
C PHE A 103 1.89 -21.23 -5.04
N PHE A 104 2.88 -21.64 -4.22
CA PHE A 104 3.72 -22.81 -4.44
C PHE A 104 3.49 -23.97 -3.45
N LEU A 105 2.44 -23.93 -2.62
CA LEU A 105 1.98 -25.03 -1.76
C LEU A 105 0.56 -25.46 -2.16
#